data_AF-J7R965-F1
#
_entry.id   AF-J7R965-F1
#
_cell.length_a   1.000
_cell.length_b   1.000
_cell.length_c   1.000
_cell.angle_alpha   90.00
_cell.angle_beta   90.00
_cell.angle_gamma   90.00
#
_symmetry.space_group_name_H-M   'P 1'
#
loop_
_entity.id
_entity.type
_entity.pdbx_description
1 polymer ?
#
loop_
_entity_poly.entity_id
_entity_poly.type
_entity_poly.pdbx_seq_one_letter_code
_entity_poly.pdbx_strand_id
1 'polypeptide(L)'
;MAISIKGVNTGVIRKSNNFIALALKIKEPRNKESLFFMSVMELRDLLIALESRLHQKHKLDAAARLQYEQARDKVIKKMAENIPEILVDELKNADINRRVNTLELTDNQGENLTFVLTLHDGNKCELVVNELQIEMLARAIIHAINNAEMRELALRITSLLDFLPLYDVDCQENGNLEYDTYSQPEWKHNLFDHYLAVLYRFKDESGKEQFSGAVVKTREATPGKEVEAITRRMLDFSPRLKKLVGVPCQVYVRTVAANNAQPLTQDQCLRALHHLRVQSTSKTAPQAK
;
A
#
# COMPACT_ATOMS: atom_id res chain seq x y z
N MET A 1 -17.02 -16.48 -10.19
CA MET A 1 -16.27 -17.76 -10.07
C MET A 1 -15.13 -17.54 -9.10
N ALA A 2 -15.01 -18.38 -8.07
CA ALA A 2 -13.95 -18.29 -7.08
C ALA A 2 -12.73 -19.12 -7.47
N ILE A 3 -11.56 -18.53 -7.36
CA ILE A 3 -10.24 -19.05 -7.73
C ILE A 3 -9.44 -19.13 -6.43
N SER A 4 -9.11 -20.35 -6.03
CA SER A 4 -8.24 -20.62 -4.89
C SER A 4 -6.86 -21.04 -5.37
N ILE A 5 -5.84 -20.75 -4.56
CA ILE A 5 -4.45 -20.95 -4.95
C ILE A 5 -3.96 -22.32 -4.48
N LYS A 6 -3.46 -23.14 -5.42
CA LYS A 6 -2.65 -24.35 -5.15
C LYS A 6 -1.16 -24.08 -5.35
N GLY A 7 -0.82 -23.26 -6.35
CA GLY A 7 0.53 -22.81 -6.67
C GLY A 7 0.49 -21.56 -7.54
N VAL A 8 1.57 -20.79 -7.57
CA VAL A 8 1.65 -19.51 -8.29
C VAL A 8 2.97 -19.40 -9.04
N ASN A 9 2.92 -18.71 -10.18
CA ASN A 9 4.09 -18.26 -10.90
C ASN A 9 3.82 -16.84 -11.41
N THR A 10 4.87 -16.04 -11.51
CA THR A 10 4.77 -14.64 -11.91
C THR A 10 5.86 -14.27 -12.88
N GLY A 11 5.52 -13.46 -13.88
CA GLY A 11 6.46 -12.91 -14.85
C GLY A 11 6.18 -11.44 -15.12
N VAL A 12 7.20 -10.69 -15.56
CA VAL A 12 7.03 -9.29 -15.96
C VAL A 12 6.91 -9.20 -17.48
N ILE A 13 5.86 -8.53 -17.93
CA ILE A 13 5.71 -8.08 -19.31
C ILE A 13 6.23 -6.64 -19.38
N ARG A 14 7.23 -6.41 -20.22
CA ARG A 14 7.88 -5.11 -20.39
C ARG A 14 8.08 -4.75 -21.85
N LYS A 15 8.13 -3.46 -22.13
CA LYS A 15 8.59 -2.91 -23.41
C LYS A 15 9.85 -2.10 -23.12
N SER A 16 11.01 -2.62 -23.53
CA SER A 16 12.32 -2.08 -23.15
C SER A 16 12.44 -1.99 -21.62
N ASN A 17 12.65 -0.79 -21.05
CA ASN A 17 12.73 -0.58 -19.59
C ASN A 17 11.39 -0.19 -18.96
N ASN A 18 10.31 -0.16 -19.74
CA ASN A 18 8.98 0.21 -19.23
C ASN A 18 8.21 -1.05 -18.82
N PHE A 19 7.79 -1.08 -17.57
CA PHE A 19 6.84 -2.07 -17.06
C PHE A 19 5.49 -1.88 -17.77
N ILE A 20 4.92 -2.98 -18.28
CA ILE A 20 3.59 -3.00 -18.90
C ILE A 20 2.61 -3.69 -17.96
N ALA A 21 2.92 -4.91 -17.54
CA ALA A 21 2.08 -5.69 -16.64
C ALA A 21 2.87 -6.78 -15.92
N LEU A 22 2.35 -7.25 -14.79
CA LEU A 22 2.72 -8.51 -14.18
C LEU A 22 1.78 -9.59 -14.69
N ALA A 23 2.32 -10.66 -15.27
CA ALA A 23 1.62 -11.91 -15.51
C ALA A 23 1.57 -12.71 -14.20
N LEU A 24 0.37 -12.96 -13.68
CA LEU A 24 0.12 -13.81 -12.50
C LEU A 24 -0.57 -15.09 -12.97
N LYS A 25 0.17 -16.20 -12.95
CA LYS A 25 -0.36 -17.52 -13.27
C LYS A 25 -0.64 -18.29 -11.99
N ILE A 26 -1.86 -18.80 -11.87
CA ILE A 26 -2.37 -19.49 -10.69
C ILE A 26 -2.76 -20.89 -11.11
N LYS A 27 -2.23 -21.89 -10.38
CA LYS A 27 -2.74 -23.26 -10.42
C LYS A 27 -3.81 -23.39 -9.35
N GLU A 28 -5.02 -23.76 -9.75
CA GLU A 28 -6.18 -23.99 -8.90
C GLU A 28 -6.22 -25.44 -8.39
N PRO A 29 -7.06 -25.74 -7.37
CA PRO A 29 -7.44 -27.11 -7.08
C PRO A 29 -7.96 -27.81 -8.35
N ARG A 30 -7.68 -29.12 -8.47
CA ARG A 30 -7.97 -29.92 -9.69
C ARG A 30 -7.10 -29.57 -10.92
N ASN A 31 -6.01 -28.82 -10.72
CA ASN A 31 -5.01 -28.51 -11.76
C ASN A 31 -5.53 -27.65 -12.92
N LYS A 32 -6.65 -26.94 -12.74
CA LYS A 32 -7.03 -25.86 -13.64
C LYS A 32 -6.04 -24.71 -13.48
N GLU A 33 -5.68 -24.05 -14.56
CA GLU A 33 -4.76 -22.90 -14.54
C GLU A 33 -5.50 -21.64 -14.99
N SER A 34 -5.21 -20.53 -14.32
CA SER A 34 -5.72 -19.20 -14.65
C SER A 34 -4.54 -18.23 -14.78
N LEU A 35 -4.57 -17.39 -15.81
CA LEU A 35 -3.55 -16.37 -16.07
C LEU A 35 -4.21 -15.00 -16.06
N PHE A 36 -3.63 -14.06 -15.30
CA PHE A 36 -4.08 -12.68 -15.19
C PHE A 36 -2.94 -11.71 -15.49
N PHE A 37 -3.30 -10.53 -16.02
CA PHE A 37 -2.35 -9.45 -16.25
C PHE A 37 -2.70 -8.24 -15.39
N MET A 38 -1.81 -7.84 -14.49
CA MET A 38 -2.03 -6.73 -13.56
C MET A 38 -1.13 -5.54 -13.93
N SER A 39 -1.69 -4.33 -14.00
CA SER A 39 -0.86 -3.13 -14.11
C SER A 39 -0.24 -2.79 -12.76
N VAL A 40 0.59 -1.74 -12.71
CA VAL A 40 1.19 -1.26 -11.46
C VAL A 40 0.12 -0.91 -10.41
N MET A 41 -1.03 -0.39 -10.84
CA MET A 41 -2.08 0.07 -9.92
C MET A 41 -2.77 -1.12 -9.24
N GLU A 42 -3.22 -2.12 -10.00
CA GLU A 42 -3.85 -3.33 -9.43
C GLU A 42 -2.84 -4.14 -8.62
N LEU A 43 -1.56 -4.13 -9.02
CA LEU A 43 -0.51 -4.80 -8.27
C LEU A 43 -0.27 -4.16 -6.90
N ARG A 44 -0.24 -2.82 -6.84
CA ARG A 44 -0.16 -2.08 -5.57
C ARG A 44 -1.38 -2.38 -4.69
N ASP A 45 -2.56 -2.44 -5.30
CA ASP A 45 -3.81 -2.71 -4.59
C ASP A 45 -3.90 -4.15 -4.05
N LEU A 46 -3.33 -5.12 -4.75
CA LEU A 46 -3.13 -6.45 -4.19
C LEU A 46 -2.16 -6.40 -3.00
N LEU A 47 -0.98 -5.81 -3.21
CA LEU A 47 0.10 -5.81 -2.22
C LEU A 47 -0.25 -5.05 -0.93
N ILE A 48 -1.03 -3.97 -0.99
CA ILE A 48 -1.44 -3.21 0.21
C ILE A 48 -2.35 -4.04 1.12
N ALA A 49 -3.21 -4.89 0.56
CA ALA A 49 -4.05 -5.80 1.32
C ALA A 49 -3.27 -6.97 1.90
N LEU A 50 -2.36 -7.55 1.11
CA LEU A 50 -1.47 -8.63 1.54
C LEU A 50 -0.57 -8.18 2.69
N GLU A 51 0.07 -7.02 2.54
CA GLU A 51 0.96 -6.45 3.56
C GLU A 51 0.17 -6.10 4.83
N SER A 52 -1.07 -5.60 4.71
CA SER A 52 -1.94 -5.39 5.87
C SER A 52 -2.16 -6.65 6.70
N ARG A 53 -2.34 -7.81 6.06
CA ARG A 53 -2.50 -9.08 6.78
C ARG A 53 -1.17 -9.55 7.37
N LEU A 54 -0.05 -9.38 6.67
CA LEU A 54 1.28 -9.70 7.21
C LEU A 54 1.59 -8.86 8.46
N HIS A 55 1.25 -7.57 8.45
CA HIS A 55 1.39 -6.69 9.61
C HIS A 55 0.66 -7.24 10.84
N GLN A 56 -0.58 -7.71 10.67
CA GLN A 56 -1.34 -8.34 11.74
C GLN A 56 -0.63 -9.60 12.29
N LYS A 57 0.00 -10.40 11.42
CA LYS A 57 0.75 -11.58 11.85
C LYS A 57 2.05 -11.25 12.57
N HIS A 58 2.67 -10.11 12.27
CA HIS A 58 3.81 -9.61 13.03
C HIS A 58 3.48 -9.19 14.47
N LYS A 59 2.19 -8.91 14.76
CA LYS A 59 1.69 -8.57 16.10
C LYS A 59 1.31 -9.79 16.96
N LEU A 60 1.43 -11.01 16.44
CA LEU A 60 1.20 -12.23 17.22
C LEU A 60 2.21 -12.37 18.35
N ASP A 61 1.79 -12.98 19.46
CA ASP A 61 2.72 -13.41 20.50
C ASP A 61 3.67 -14.52 20.01
N ALA A 62 4.71 -14.80 20.78
CA ALA A 62 5.77 -15.73 20.37
C ALA A 62 5.26 -17.15 20.08
N ALA A 63 4.28 -17.66 20.84
CA ALA A 63 3.76 -19.01 20.67
C ALA A 63 2.85 -19.11 19.44
N ALA A 64 1.93 -18.16 19.28
CA ALA A 64 1.05 -18.07 18.12
C ALA A 64 1.84 -17.82 16.83
N ARG A 65 2.88 -16.99 16.89
CA ARG A 65 3.77 -16.73 15.75
C ARG A 65 4.52 -17.99 15.31
N LEU A 66 5.05 -18.77 16.25
CA LEU A 66 5.74 -20.02 15.92
C LEU A 66 4.79 -21.02 15.23
N GLN A 67 3.55 -21.14 15.71
CA GLN A 67 2.54 -22.00 15.09
C GLN A 67 2.18 -21.52 13.67
N TYR A 68 1.98 -20.21 13.49
CA TYR A 68 1.74 -19.60 12.18
C TYR A 68 2.88 -19.88 11.20
N GLU A 69 4.14 -19.63 11.61
CA GLU A 69 5.32 -19.84 10.76
C GLU A 69 5.46 -21.32 10.34
N GLN A 70 5.25 -22.26 11.26
CA GLN A 70 5.27 -23.70 10.93
C GLN A 70 4.16 -24.10 9.96
N ALA A 71 2.95 -23.57 10.10
CA ALA A 71 1.84 -23.83 9.19
C ALA A 71 2.10 -23.21 7.81
N ARG A 72 2.60 -21.97 7.80
CA ARG A 72 3.00 -21.22 6.60
C ARG A 72 4.06 -22.00 5.82
N ASP A 73 5.12 -22.45 6.46
CA ASP A 73 6.23 -23.13 5.78
C ASP A 73 5.79 -24.44 5.11
N LYS A 74 4.86 -25.18 5.74
CA LYS A 74 4.22 -26.36 5.13
C LYS A 74 3.43 -25.99 3.88
N VAL A 75 2.69 -24.89 3.90
CA VAL A 75 1.92 -24.40 2.75
C VAL A 75 2.84 -23.90 1.63
N ILE A 76 3.88 -23.13 1.97
CA ILE A 76 4.89 -22.65 1.01
C ILE A 76 5.53 -23.82 0.27
N LYS A 77 5.93 -24.88 1.00
CA LYS A 77 6.50 -26.08 0.38
C LYS A 77 5.54 -26.73 -0.62
N LYS A 78 4.27 -26.89 -0.25
CA LYS A 78 3.24 -27.44 -1.15
C LYS A 78 3.00 -26.56 -2.38
N MET A 79 3.03 -25.23 -2.21
CA MET A 79 2.90 -24.30 -3.34
C MET A 79 4.08 -24.40 -4.29
N ALA A 80 5.30 -24.54 -3.76
CA ALA A 80 6.52 -24.71 -4.56
C ALA A 80 6.48 -25.99 -5.41
N GLU A 81 5.94 -27.08 -4.87
CA GLU A 81 5.71 -28.34 -5.60
C GLU A 81 4.63 -28.22 -6.70
N ASN A 82 3.86 -27.12 -6.73
CA ASN A 82 2.73 -26.90 -7.62
C ASN A 82 2.84 -25.63 -8.47
N ILE A 83 4.05 -25.09 -8.65
CA ILE A 83 4.29 -23.90 -9.48
C ILE A 83 3.82 -24.20 -10.93
N PRO A 84 2.87 -23.43 -11.48
CA PRO A 84 2.50 -23.55 -12.89
C PRO A 84 3.60 -22.99 -13.79
N GLU A 85 3.82 -23.59 -14.95
CA GLU A 85 4.75 -23.06 -15.94
C GLU A 85 4.13 -21.88 -16.70
N ILE A 86 4.87 -20.79 -16.93
CA ILE A 86 4.43 -19.71 -17.82
C ILE A 86 5.05 -19.97 -19.20
N LEU A 87 4.20 -20.26 -20.19
CA LEU A 87 4.65 -20.58 -21.53
C LEU A 87 4.83 -19.31 -22.36
N VAL A 88 5.83 -19.30 -23.23
CA VAL A 88 6.11 -18.16 -24.12
C VAL A 88 4.90 -17.82 -25.00
N ASP A 89 4.18 -18.83 -25.48
CA ASP A 89 3.01 -18.64 -26.33
C ASP A 89 1.83 -18.00 -25.60
N GLU A 90 1.69 -18.23 -24.29
CA GLU A 90 0.68 -17.55 -23.46
C GLU A 90 0.97 -16.05 -23.34
N LEU A 91 2.24 -15.66 -23.35
CA LEU A 91 2.65 -14.25 -23.29
C LEU A 91 2.61 -13.58 -24.67
N LYS A 92 2.99 -14.28 -25.74
CA LYS A 92 2.90 -13.77 -27.11
C LYS A 92 1.46 -13.57 -27.55
N ASN A 93 0.57 -14.47 -27.15
CA ASN A 93 -0.86 -14.42 -27.45
C ASN A 93 -1.67 -14.03 -26.22
N ALA A 94 -1.14 -13.10 -25.41
CA ALA A 94 -1.80 -12.63 -24.19
C ALA A 94 -3.20 -12.10 -24.50
N ASP A 95 -4.22 -12.78 -23.95
CA ASP A 95 -5.61 -12.36 -24.09
C ASP A 95 -5.85 -11.09 -23.26
N ILE A 96 -6.16 -9.99 -23.95
CA ILE A 96 -6.44 -8.71 -23.30
C ILE A 96 -7.62 -8.80 -22.32
N ASN A 97 -8.56 -9.74 -22.53
CA ASN A 97 -9.69 -9.96 -21.64
C ASN A 97 -9.26 -10.54 -20.28
N ARG A 98 -8.03 -11.04 -20.15
CA ARG A 98 -7.44 -11.48 -18.87
C ARG A 98 -6.74 -10.36 -18.10
N ARG A 99 -6.70 -9.14 -18.65
CA ARG A 99 -6.20 -7.97 -17.93
C ARG A 99 -7.16 -7.60 -16.82
N VAL A 100 -6.62 -7.39 -15.63
CA VAL A 100 -7.35 -6.88 -14.47
C VAL A 100 -7.44 -5.35 -14.61
N ASN A 101 -8.66 -4.82 -14.66
CA ASN A 101 -8.92 -3.38 -14.69
C ASN A 101 -9.12 -2.81 -13.28
N THR A 102 -9.75 -3.58 -12.39
CA THR A 102 -9.92 -3.20 -10.98
C THR A 102 -9.75 -4.41 -10.07
N LEU A 103 -9.29 -4.15 -8.85
CA LEU A 103 -9.13 -5.12 -7.78
C LEU A 103 -9.71 -4.53 -6.50
N GLU A 104 -10.64 -5.25 -5.89
CA GLU A 104 -11.32 -4.83 -4.66
C GLU A 104 -11.25 -5.95 -3.62
N LEU A 105 -10.83 -5.61 -2.40
CA LEU A 105 -10.90 -6.53 -1.27
C LEU A 105 -12.33 -6.50 -0.72
N THR A 106 -13.07 -7.59 -0.87
CA THR A 106 -14.49 -7.68 -0.46
C THR A 106 -14.70 -8.44 0.84
N ASP A 107 -13.77 -9.33 1.17
CA ASP A 107 -13.77 -10.03 2.45
C ASP A 107 -12.34 -10.19 2.97
N ASN A 108 -12.15 -9.89 4.24
CA ASN A 108 -10.90 -10.04 4.96
C ASN A 108 -11.11 -10.63 6.36
N GLN A 109 -12.25 -11.29 6.57
CA GLN A 109 -12.60 -11.95 7.83
C GLN A 109 -12.04 -13.38 7.85
N GLY A 110 -11.65 -13.85 9.05
CA GLY A 110 -11.06 -15.17 9.21
C GLY A 110 -9.69 -15.31 8.52
N GLU A 111 -9.38 -16.51 8.02
CA GLU A 111 -8.05 -16.87 7.52
C GLU A 111 -7.81 -16.51 6.03
N ASN A 112 -8.84 -16.06 5.32
CA ASN A 112 -8.76 -15.79 3.89
C ASN A 112 -8.97 -14.30 3.58
N LEU A 113 -8.36 -13.84 2.49
CA LEU A 113 -8.66 -12.58 1.84
C LEU A 113 -9.33 -12.91 0.51
N THR A 114 -10.49 -12.33 0.25
CA THR A 114 -11.22 -12.49 -1.01
C THR A 114 -11.18 -11.19 -1.78
N PHE A 115 -10.63 -11.25 -2.99
CA PHE A 115 -10.51 -10.14 -3.91
C PHE A 115 -11.45 -10.34 -5.09
N VAL A 116 -12.24 -9.34 -5.44
CA VAL A 116 -12.97 -9.31 -6.71
C VAL A 116 -12.08 -8.64 -7.76
N LEU A 117 -11.76 -9.39 -8.80
CA LEU A 117 -11.06 -8.91 -9.99
C LEU A 117 -12.10 -8.60 -11.07
N THR A 118 -12.16 -7.35 -11.51
CA THR A 118 -12.93 -6.99 -12.71
C THR A 118 -11.99 -6.99 -13.90
N LEU A 119 -12.27 -7.86 -14.86
CA LEU A 119 -11.46 -8.06 -16.05
C LEU A 119 -11.82 -7.05 -17.16
N HIS A 120 -11.00 -7.01 -18.21
CA HIS A 120 -11.17 -6.05 -19.29
C HIS A 120 -12.48 -6.19 -20.06
N ASP A 121 -12.98 -7.41 -20.20
CA ASP A 121 -14.28 -7.72 -20.82
C ASP A 121 -15.49 -7.46 -19.90
N GLY A 122 -15.25 -6.97 -18.68
CA GLY A 122 -16.26 -6.74 -17.65
C GLY A 122 -16.59 -7.96 -16.81
N ASN A 123 -16.02 -9.14 -17.11
CA ASN A 123 -16.23 -10.32 -16.29
C ASN A 123 -15.59 -10.15 -14.92
N LYS A 124 -16.23 -10.74 -13.90
CA LYS A 124 -15.74 -10.74 -12.52
C LYS A 124 -15.34 -12.13 -12.07
N CYS A 125 -14.17 -12.24 -11.45
CA CYS A 125 -13.76 -13.43 -10.72
C CYS A 125 -13.30 -13.08 -9.31
N GLU A 126 -13.44 -14.04 -8.40
CA GLU A 126 -12.99 -13.90 -7.03
C GLU A 126 -11.66 -14.63 -6.88
N LEU A 127 -10.64 -13.96 -6.37
CA LEU A 127 -9.37 -14.56 -5.99
C LEU A 127 -9.35 -14.70 -4.47
N VAL A 128 -9.23 -15.93 -3.99
CA VAL A 128 -9.17 -16.27 -2.56
C VAL A 128 -7.72 -16.58 -2.19
N VAL A 129 -7.15 -15.78 -1.31
CA VAL A 129 -5.78 -15.92 -0.80
C VAL A 129 -5.83 -16.27 0.68
N ASN A 130 -5.34 -17.44 1.05
CA ASN A 130 -5.21 -17.80 2.47
C ASN A 130 -4.00 -17.08 3.08
N GLU A 131 -4.09 -16.69 4.35
CA GLU A 131 -3.03 -15.97 5.07
C GLU A 131 -1.68 -16.70 5.12
N LEU A 132 -1.68 -18.04 5.02
CA LEU A 132 -0.48 -18.87 4.95
C LEU A 132 0.21 -18.82 3.57
N GLN A 133 -0.47 -18.33 2.54
CA GLN A 133 0.01 -18.24 1.15
C GLN A 133 0.59 -16.87 0.82
N ILE A 134 0.27 -15.86 1.62
CA ILE A 134 0.57 -14.45 1.33
C ILE A 134 2.07 -14.22 1.11
N GLU A 135 2.92 -14.79 1.97
CA GLU A 135 4.37 -14.62 1.87
C GLU A 135 4.93 -15.15 0.56
N MET A 136 4.47 -16.33 0.10
CA MET A 136 4.90 -16.90 -1.17
C MET A 136 4.43 -16.05 -2.35
N LEU A 137 3.17 -15.58 -2.32
CA LEU A 137 2.60 -14.73 -3.39
C LEU A 137 3.35 -13.40 -3.49
N ALA A 138 3.55 -12.71 -2.37
CA ALA A 138 4.30 -11.44 -2.33
C ALA A 138 5.75 -11.64 -2.79
N ARG A 139 6.42 -12.72 -2.34
CA ARG A 139 7.77 -13.05 -2.81
C ARG A 139 7.83 -13.30 -4.31
N ALA A 140 6.92 -14.11 -4.86
CA ALA A 140 6.89 -14.39 -6.30
C ALA A 140 6.80 -13.08 -7.10
N ILE A 141 5.86 -12.20 -6.74
CA ILE A 141 5.68 -10.88 -7.35
C ILE A 141 6.98 -10.05 -7.30
N ILE A 142 7.56 -9.88 -6.11
CA ILE A 142 8.75 -9.04 -5.94
C ILE A 142 9.97 -9.64 -6.65
N HIS A 143 10.12 -10.97 -6.63
CA HIS A 143 11.17 -11.65 -7.39
C HIS A 143 11.00 -11.45 -8.89
N ALA A 144 9.78 -11.53 -9.44
CA ALA A 144 9.55 -11.29 -10.86
C ALA A 144 9.96 -9.86 -11.27
N ILE A 145 9.61 -8.84 -10.46
CA ILE A 145 10.00 -7.44 -10.70
C ILE A 145 11.52 -7.28 -10.65
N ASN A 146 12.18 -7.84 -9.63
CA ASN A 146 13.62 -7.74 -9.46
C ASN A 146 14.39 -8.49 -10.57
N ASN A 147 13.92 -9.67 -10.99
CA ASN A 147 14.50 -10.44 -12.10
C ASN A 147 14.36 -9.71 -13.45
N ALA A 148 13.39 -8.80 -13.57
CA ALA A 148 13.23 -7.92 -14.73
C ALA A 148 14.08 -6.63 -14.63
N GLU A 149 14.96 -6.52 -13.63
CA GLU A 149 15.82 -5.37 -13.34
C GLU A 149 15.04 -4.08 -13.04
N MET A 150 13.79 -4.20 -12.59
CA MET A 150 12.89 -3.07 -12.32
C MET A 150 12.91 -2.66 -10.84
N ARG A 151 14.11 -2.48 -10.27
CA ARG A 151 14.28 -2.20 -8.84
C ARG A 151 13.58 -0.92 -8.38
N GLU A 152 13.62 0.14 -9.19
CA GLU A 152 12.91 1.40 -8.91
C GLU A 152 11.39 1.21 -8.83
N LEU A 153 10.83 0.33 -9.66
CA LEU A 153 9.41 -0.01 -9.58
C LEU A 153 9.10 -0.75 -8.28
N ALA A 154 9.93 -1.72 -7.90
CA ALA A 154 9.76 -2.46 -6.65
C ALA A 154 9.77 -1.50 -5.46
N LEU A 155 10.75 -0.59 -5.39
CA LEU A 155 10.86 0.44 -4.34
C LEU A 155 9.63 1.35 -4.32
N ARG A 156 9.18 1.85 -5.48
CA ARG A 156 8.01 2.73 -5.57
C ARG A 156 6.74 2.04 -5.08
N ILE A 157 6.51 0.78 -5.45
CA ILE A 157 5.33 0.02 -5.01
C ILE A 157 5.39 -0.23 -3.51
N THR A 158 6.51 -0.73 -2.99
CA THR A 158 6.64 -1.08 -1.57
C THR A 158 6.62 0.14 -0.66
N SER A 159 7.03 1.31 -1.16
CA SER A 159 7.04 2.58 -0.42
C SER A 159 5.66 3.10 -0.01
N LEU A 160 4.54 2.52 -0.47
CA LEU A 160 3.18 3.02 -0.19
C LEU A 160 2.25 1.96 0.39
N LEU A 161 2.78 0.86 0.95
CA LEU A 161 1.95 -0.26 1.42
C LEU A 161 1.48 -0.11 2.88
N ASP A 162 2.19 0.68 3.69
CA ASP A 162 2.01 0.83 5.13
C ASP A 162 1.34 2.16 5.55
N PHE A 163 0.97 2.99 4.57
CA PHE A 163 0.13 4.17 4.79
C PHE A 163 -0.73 4.50 3.57
N LEU A 164 -1.80 5.25 3.81
CA LEU A 164 -2.75 5.71 2.80
C LEU A 164 -2.77 7.26 2.78
N PRO A 165 -2.21 7.90 1.76
CA PRO A 165 -2.31 9.35 1.58
C PRO A 165 -3.77 9.79 1.40
N LEU A 166 -4.19 10.83 2.12
CA LEU A 166 -5.53 11.42 1.98
C LEU A 166 -5.48 12.86 1.50
N TYR A 167 -4.63 13.69 2.12
CA TYR A 167 -4.52 15.10 1.79
C TYR A 167 -3.05 15.53 1.86
N ASP A 168 -2.63 16.41 0.97
CA ASP A 168 -1.42 17.23 1.15
C ASP A 168 -1.80 18.70 1.16
N VAL A 169 -1.00 19.52 1.85
CA VAL A 169 -1.40 20.88 2.22
C VAL A 169 -0.22 21.83 2.16
N ASP A 170 -0.45 23.02 1.61
CA ASP A 170 0.37 24.21 1.81
C ASP A 170 -0.38 25.19 2.71
N CYS A 171 0.31 25.65 3.75
CA CYS A 171 -0.26 26.57 4.71
C CYS A 171 0.04 28.01 4.27
N GLN A 172 -0.98 28.72 3.82
CA GLN A 172 -0.87 30.09 3.35
C GLN A 172 -0.61 31.06 4.53
N GLU A 173 -0.06 32.24 4.21
CA GLU A 173 0.29 33.28 5.20
C GLU A 173 -0.94 33.85 5.91
N ASN A 174 -2.07 33.93 5.21
CA ASN A 174 -3.35 34.37 5.76
C ASN A 174 -4.05 33.34 6.67
N GLY A 175 -3.40 32.20 6.94
CA GLY A 175 -3.94 31.12 7.76
C GLY A 175 -4.74 30.06 6.98
N ASN A 176 -5.08 30.32 5.72
CA ASN A 176 -5.80 29.36 4.89
C ASN A 176 -4.92 28.14 4.54
N LEU A 177 -5.59 27.03 4.25
CA LEU A 177 -4.96 25.81 3.77
C LEU A 177 -5.32 25.62 2.30
N GLU A 178 -4.31 25.49 1.46
CA GLU A 178 -4.46 25.02 0.09
C GLU A 178 -4.09 23.54 0.07
N TYR A 179 -4.96 22.68 -0.46
CA TYR A 179 -4.78 21.23 -0.33
C TYR A 179 -5.23 20.49 -1.58
N ASP A 180 -4.57 19.35 -1.85
CA ASP A 180 -5.02 18.34 -2.79
C ASP A 180 -5.59 17.13 -2.05
N THR A 181 -6.56 16.46 -2.68
CA THR A 181 -7.24 15.29 -2.11
C THR A 181 -6.91 14.04 -2.92
N TYR A 182 -6.58 12.96 -2.22
CA TYR A 182 -6.37 11.63 -2.77
C TYR A 182 -7.59 10.75 -2.46
N SER A 183 -8.47 10.58 -3.44
CA SER A 183 -9.62 9.68 -3.31
C SER A 183 -9.17 8.22 -3.28
N GLN A 184 -9.67 7.45 -2.31
CA GLN A 184 -9.35 6.03 -2.14
C GLN A 184 -10.64 5.22 -1.97
N PRO A 185 -10.69 3.98 -2.50
CA PRO A 185 -11.80 3.06 -2.23
C PRO A 185 -11.97 2.77 -0.73
N GLU A 186 -13.21 2.60 -0.30
CA GLU A 186 -13.57 2.35 1.10
C GLU A 186 -12.80 1.15 1.70
N TRP A 187 -12.64 0.06 0.94
CA TRP A 187 -11.93 -1.12 1.42
C TRP A 187 -10.47 -0.82 1.80
N LYS A 188 -9.81 0.16 1.15
CA LYS A 188 -8.44 0.58 1.52
C LYS A 188 -8.44 1.38 2.81
N HIS A 189 -9.44 2.24 3.01
CA HIS A 189 -9.58 2.96 4.27
C HIS A 189 -9.68 1.99 5.45
N ASN A 190 -10.35 0.84 5.26
CA ASN A 190 -10.54 -0.18 6.29
C ASN A 190 -9.27 -1.00 6.60
N LEU A 191 -8.19 -0.84 5.84
CA LEU A 191 -6.89 -1.47 6.14
C LEU A 191 -6.01 -0.67 7.11
N PHE A 192 -6.43 0.55 7.46
CA PHE A 192 -5.65 1.47 8.27
C PHE A 192 -6.52 2.05 9.39
N ASP A 193 -6.02 2.02 10.63
CA ASP A 193 -6.84 2.31 11.81
C ASP A 193 -6.67 3.76 12.31
N HIS A 194 -5.54 4.39 12.00
CA HIS A 194 -5.15 5.66 12.58
C HIS A 194 -5.00 6.74 11.53
N TYR A 195 -5.42 7.96 11.87
CA TYR A 195 -5.17 9.15 11.07
C TYR A 195 -3.97 9.89 11.66
N LEU A 196 -3.01 10.26 10.84
CA LEU A 196 -1.87 11.07 11.22
C LEU A 196 -1.89 12.40 10.46
N ALA A 197 -1.84 13.50 11.20
CA ALA A 197 -1.51 14.81 10.67
C ALA A 197 0.00 15.02 10.78
N VAL A 198 0.64 15.34 9.66
CA VAL A 198 2.08 15.58 9.54
C VAL A 198 2.29 17.01 9.07
N LEU A 199 3.12 17.77 9.78
CA LEU A 199 3.44 19.15 9.46
C LEU A 199 4.96 19.32 9.33
N TYR A 200 5.38 19.90 8.21
CA TYR A 200 6.75 20.28 7.90
C TYR A 200 6.88 21.79 8.09
N ARG A 201 7.78 22.20 8.99
CA ARG A 201 8.20 23.59 9.16
C ARG A 201 9.57 23.77 8.53
N PHE A 202 9.69 24.70 7.61
CA PHE A 202 10.92 24.97 6.86
C PHE A 202 11.09 26.47 6.63
N LYS A 203 12.25 26.86 6.10
CA LYS A 203 12.48 28.22 5.64
C LYS A 203 12.51 28.23 4.12
N ASP A 204 11.85 29.21 3.51
CA ASP A 204 11.98 29.45 2.07
C ASP A 204 13.31 30.11 1.72
N GLU A 205 13.53 30.39 0.43
CA GLU A 205 14.74 31.04 -0.08
C GLU A 205 14.99 32.43 0.52
N SER A 206 13.93 33.11 0.98
CA SER A 206 14.02 34.41 1.67
C SER A 206 14.31 34.28 3.17
N GLY A 207 14.40 33.06 3.70
CA GLY A 207 14.62 32.77 5.11
C GLY A 207 13.35 32.87 5.96
N LYS A 208 12.18 33.09 5.35
CA LYS A 208 10.90 33.19 6.04
C LYS A 208 10.36 31.80 6.35
N GLU A 209 9.74 31.66 7.53
CA GLU A 209 9.18 30.39 7.95
C GLU A 209 7.91 30.05 7.18
N GLN A 210 7.88 28.84 6.63
CA GLN A 210 6.78 28.28 5.87
C GLN A 210 6.36 26.94 6.45
N PHE A 211 5.11 26.56 6.16
CA PHE A 211 4.53 25.31 6.62
C PHE A 211 3.84 24.59 5.47
N SER A 212 4.13 23.30 5.34
CA SER A 212 3.38 22.37 4.49
C SER A 212 3.04 21.15 5.32
N GLY A 213 2.10 20.32 4.87
CA GLY A 213 1.69 19.16 5.63
C GLY A 213 0.99 18.11 4.80
N ALA A 214 0.64 17.03 5.47
CA ALA A 214 -0.17 15.96 4.93
C ALA A 214 -1.05 15.36 6.02
N VAL A 215 -2.13 14.72 5.58
CA VAL A 215 -2.88 13.80 6.40
C VAL A 215 -2.89 12.44 5.70
N VAL A 216 -2.51 11.41 6.46
CA VAL A 216 -2.43 10.03 5.98
C VAL A 216 -3.16 9.11 6.96
N LYS A 217 -3.66 7.96 6.49
CA LYS A 217 -3.98 6.84 7.39
C LYS A 217 -2.79 5.89 7.51
N THR A 218 -2.62 5.25 8.65
CA THR A 218 -1.60 4.23 8.89
C THR A 218 -2.12 3.18 9.90
N ARG A 219 -1.38 2.09 10.06
CA ARG A 219 -1.65 1.03 11.03
C ARG A 219 -0.97 1.26 12.38
N GLU A 220 -0.10 2.26 12.48
CA GLU A 220 0.58 2.63 13.71
C GLU A 220 0.12 3.98 14.25
N ALA A 221 -0.32 3.99 15.51
CA ALA A 221 -0.82 5.21 16.16
C ALA A 221 0.29 6.09 16.73
N THR A 222 1.45 5.51 17.05
CA THR A 222 2.44 6.16 17.91
C THR A 222 3.63 6.65 17.09
N PRO A 223 4.09 7.91 17.31
CA PRO A 223 5.32 8.40 16.71
C PRO A 223 6.50 7.47 17.01
N GLY A 224 7.32 7.21 16.00
CA GLY A 224 8.50 6.37 16.06
C GLY A 224 9.08 6.16 14.66
N LYS A 225 10.03 5.22 14.54
CA LYS A 225 10.78 4.99 13.29
C LYS A 225 9.89 4.71 12.07
N GLU A 226 8.79 3.99 12.24
CA GLU A 226 7.85 3.69 11.15
C GLU A 226 7.14 4.94 10.66
N VAL A 227 6.61 5.74 11.60
CA VAL A 227 5.97 7.02 11.30
C VAL A 227 6.95 8.01 10.68
N GLU A 228 8.19 8.08 11.17
CA GLU A 228 9.26 8.88 10.55
C GLU A 228 9.59 8.44 9.12
N ALA A 229 9.59 7.13 8.86
CA ALA A 229 9.78 6.61 7.50
C ALA A 229 8.60 6.98 6.58
N ILE A 230 7.37 7.00 7.10
CA ILE A 230 6.18 7.47 6.37
C ILE A 230 6.31 8.96 6.04
N THR A 231 6.69 9.82 6.99
CA THR A 231 6.81 11.27 6.72
C THR A 231 7.84 11.56 5.62
N ARG A 232 8.99 10.88 5.64
CA ARG A 232 10.00 11.02 4.58
C ARG A 232 9.47 10.59 3.22
N ARG A 233 8.85 9.42 3.12
CA ARG A 233 8.28 8.91 1.84
C ARG A 233 7.13 9.78 1.33
N MET A 234 6.42 10.47 2.20
CA MET A 234 5.36 11.39 1.79
C MET A 234 5.91 12.59 0.99
N LEU A 235 7.15 13.02 1.24
CA LEU A 235 7.81 14.07 0.45
C LEU A 235 8.03 13.64 -1.00
N ASP A 236 8.41 12.38 -1.23
CA ASP A 236 8.61 11.83 -2.57
C ASP A 236 7.29 11.54 -3.30
N PHE A 237 6.25 11.18 -2.54
CA PHE A 237 4.93 10.87 -3.08
C PHE A 237 4.15 12.12 -3.54
N SER A 238 4.08 13.14 -2.69
CA SER A 238 3.24 14.32 -2.95
C SER A 238 3.94 15.32 -3.86
N PRO A 239 3.34 15.71 -5.00
CA PRO A 239 3.88 16.77 -5.85
C PRO A 239 4.08 18.09 -5.09
N ARG A 240 3.18 18.42 -4.16
CA ARG A 240 3.23 19.63 -3.34
C ARG A 240 4.38 19.61 -2.34
N LEU A 241 4.65 18.46 -1.72
CA LEU A 241 5.70 18.31 -0.71
C LEU A 241 7.08 18.02 -1.30
N LYS A 242 7.16 17.65 -2.59
CA LYS A 242 8.42 17.32 -3.26
C LYS A 242 9.45 18.45 -3.23
N LYS A 243 8.99 19.71 -3.15
CA LYS A 243 9.85 20.90 -2.97
C LYS A 243 10.68 20.87 -1.67
N LEU A 244 10.31 20.03 -0.71
CA LEU A 244 10.99 19.89 0.58
C LEU A 244 12.04 18.79 0.61
N VAL A 245 12.18 18.01 -0.47
CA VAL A 245 13.20 16.95 -0.56
C VAL A 245 14.59 17.59 -0.48
N GLY A 246 15.38 17.21 0.54
CA GLY A 246 16.71 17.77 0.80
C GLY A 246 16.71 19.11 1.55
N VAL A 247 15.54 19.69 1.85
CA VAL A 247 15.42 20.94 2.61
C VAL A 247 15.41 20.62 4.12
N PRO A 248 16.19 21.33 4.95
CA PRO A 248 16.12 21.19 6.39
C PRO A 248 14.72 21.55 6.92
N CYS A 249 13.99 20.54 7.41
CA CYS A 249 12.63 20.68 7.93
C CYS A 249 12.55 20.18 9.37
N GLN A 250 11.77 20.87 10.21
CA GLN A 250 11.26 20.32 11.47
C GLN A 250 9.94 19.62 11.21
N VAL A 251 9.82 18.36 11.62
CA VAL A 251 8.61 17.55 11.38
C VAL A 251 7.85 17.40 12.69
N TYR A 252 6.57 17.78 12.66
CA TYR A 252 5.64 17.57 13.75
C TYR A 252 4.59 16.55 13.31
N VAL A 253 4.30 15.58 14.17
CA VAL A 253 3.31 14.54 13.89
C VAL A 253 2.31 14.48 15.03
N ARG A 254 1.03 14.33 14.67
CA ARG A 254 -0.05 14.14 15.64
C ARG A 254 -1.04 13.11 15.13
N THR A 255 -1.35 12.15 15.99
CA THR A 255 -2.45 11.22 15.80
C THR A 255 -3.77 11.95 16.01
N VAL A 256 -4.65 11.86 15.01
CA VAL A 256 -5.96 12.49 15.03
C VAL A 256 -6.96 11.49 15.59
N ALA A 257 -7.56 11.82 16.73
CA ALA A 257 -8.56 10.97 17.36
C ALA A 257 -9.81 10.89 16.48
N ALA A 258 -10.19 9.68 16.09
CA ALA A 258 -11.49 9.40 15.48
C ALA A 258 -12.47 9.02 16.59
N ASN A 259 -13.51 9.82 16.80
CA ASN A 259 -14.56 9.49 17.74
C ASN A 259 -15.52 8.50 17.05
N ASN A 260 -15.68 7.31 17.63
CA ASN A 260 -16.75 6.35 17.32
C ASN A 260 -16.67 5.62 15.96
N ALA A 261 -15.49 5.12 15.59
CA ALA A 261 -15.27 4.21 14.44
C ALA A 261 -15.69 4.72 13.05
N GLN A 262 -16.24 5.94 12.93
CA GLN A 262 -16.52 6.55 11.63
C GLN A 262 -15.24 7.15 11.01
N PRO A 263 -15.09 7.08 9.67
CA PRO A 263 -14.03 7.79 8.98
C PRO A 263 -14.05 9.29 9.30
N LEU A 264 -12.88 9.89 9.53
CA LEU A 264 -12.79 11.32 9.74
C LEU A 264 -13.19 12.06 8.46
N THR A 265 -13.98 13.12 8.61
CA THR A 265 -14.30 14.00 7.50
C THR A 265 -13.07 14.81 7.09
N GLN A 266 -13.09 15.33 5.87
CA GLN A 266 -12.07 16.25 5.37
C GLN A 266 -11.86 17.43 6.33
N ASP A 267 -12.94 18.06 6.78
CA ASP A 267 -12.91 19.16 7.74
C ASP A 267 -12.21 18.79 9.04
N GLN A 268 -12.49 17.61 9.60
CA GLN A 268 -11.83 17.13 10.81
C GLN A 268 -10.33 16.93 10.61
N CYS A 269 -9.94 16.35 9.48
CA CYS A 269 -8.54 16.14 9.10
C CYS A 269 -7.78 17.47 8.96
N LEU A 270 -8.33 18.40 8.18
CA LEU A 270 -7.69 19.70 7.92
C LEU A 270 -7.66 20.59 9.16
N ARG A 271 -8.70 20.57 10.01
CA ARG A 271 -8.70 21.27 11.31
C ARG A 271 -7.63 20.73 12.24
N ALA A 272 -7.42 19.40 12.28
CA ALA A 272 -6.37 18.80 13.09
C ALA A 272 -4.98 19.27 12.65
N LEU A 273 -4.75 19.36 11.33
CA LEU A 273 -3.50 19.89 10.77
C LEU A 273 -3.32 21.38 11.09
N HIS A 274 -4.37 22.18 10.95
CA HIS A 274 -4.36 23.59 11.32
C HIS A 274 -4.02 23.79 12.81
N HIS A 275 -4.63 23.02 13.70
CA HIS A 275 -4.30 23.06 15.13
C HIS A 275 -2.84 22.66 15.41
N LEU A 276 -2.32 21.67 14.69
CA LEU A 276 -0.91 21.27 14.81
C LEU A 276 0.03 22.41 14.38
N ARG A 277 -0.32 23.15 13.31
CA ARG A 277 0.41 24.36 12.88
C ARG A 277 0.43 25.40 13.99
N VAL A 278 -0.74 25.78 14.53
CA VAL A 278 -0.82 26.77 15.62
C VAL A 278 0.02 26.34 16.83
N GLN A 279 -0.06 25.07 17.24
CA GLN A 279 0.71 24.54 18.37
C GLN A 279 2.23 24.55 18.12
N SER A 280 2.67 24.25 16.90
CA SER A 280 4.10 24.27 16.54
C SER A 280 4.71 25.67 16.57
N THR A 281 3.90 26.70 16.31
CA THR A 281 4.32 28.11 16.48
C THR A 281 4.35 28.52 17.95
N SER A 282 3.62 27.84 18.84
CA SER A 282 3.48 28.17 20.25
C SER A 282 4.34 27.30 21.19
N LYS A 283 5.64 27.09 20.94
CA LYS A 283 6.65 26.49 21.86
C LYS A 283 6.34 25.17 22.64
N THR A 284 5.19 24.49 22.48
CA THR A 284 4.77 23.35 23.33
C THR A 284 4.48 22.03 22.60
N ALA A 285 4.84 21.86 21.32
CA ALA A 285 4.65 20.59 20.63
C ALA A 285 5.79 19.59 20.92
N PRO A 286 5.50 18.30 21.21
CA PRO A 286 6.53 17.26 21.32
C PRO A 286 7.21 17.04 19.95
N GLN A 287 8.53 17.16 19.92
CA GLN A 287 9.34 16.89 18.73
C GLN A 287 9.53 15.38 18.58
N ALA A 288 9.28 14.83 17.38
CA ALA A 288 9.87 13.56 17.02
C ALA A 288 11.36 13.82 16.74
N LYS A 289 12.24 13.12 17.46
CA LYS A 289 13.70 13.17 17.27
C LYS A 289 14.12 12.10 16.29
#